data_AF-A0A7H8YXP6-F1
#
_entry.id   AF-A0A7H8YXP6-F1
#
_cell.length_a   1.000
_cell.length_b   1.000
_cell.length_c   1.000
_cell.angle_alpha   90.00
_cell.angle_beta   90.00
_cell.angle_gamma   90.00
#
_symmetry.space_group_name_H-M   'P 1'
#
loop_
_entity.id
_entity.type
_entity.pdbx_description
1 polymer ?
#
loop_
_entity_poly.entity_id
_entity_poly.type
_entity_poly.pdbx_seq_one_letter_code
_entity_poly.pdbx_strand_id
1 'polypeptide(L)' 'MHLLIFDEKGLKVYENEHYGKNGDYFRGYANAKGFIGNSKALHGTYFYIVRYSKRGKEEQQKGFLYVR' A
#
# COMPACT_ATOMS: atom_id res chain seq x y z
N MET A 1 0.06 -2.35 -11.40
CA MET A 1 -0.87 -2.58 -10.26
C MET A 1 -0.75 -1.36 -9.37
N HIS A 2 -1.81 -0.95 -8.67
CA HIS A 2 -1.80 0.20 -7.76
C HIS A 2 -2.07 -0.30 -6.34
N LEU A 3 -1.13 -0.09 -5.43
CA LEU A 3 -1.25 -0.45 -4.02
C LEU A 3 -1.46 0.80 -3.15
N LEU A 4 -2.46 0.73 -2.28
CA LEU A 4 -2.74 1.70 -1.22
C LEU A 4 -2.70 0.99 0.13
N ILE A 5 -2.09 1.61 1.14
CA ILE A 5 -2.09 1.11 2.52
C ILE A 5 -2.51 2.22 3.47
N PHE A 6 -3.37 1.87 4.41
CA PHE A 6 -3.98 2.76 5.40
C PHE A 6 -3.68 2.25 6.81
N ASP A 7 -3.47 3.17 7.74
CA ASP A 7 -3.40 2.85 9.17
C ASP A 7 -4.77 2.51 9.76
N GLU A 8 -4.78 2.21 11.06
CA GLU A 8 -5.99 1.89 11.84
C GLU A 8 -7.07 2.99 11.80
N LYS A 9 -6.69 4.24 11.53
CA LYS A 9 -7.58 5.41 11.48
C LYS A 9 -8.06 5.71 10.07
N GLY A 10 -7.66 4.91 9.08
CA GLY A 10 -7.96 5.13 7.67
C GLY A 10 -7.08 6.19 7.00
N LEU A 11 -5.99 6.63 7.65
CA LEU A 11 -5.03 7.56 7.04
C LEU A 11 -4.14 6.78 6.07
N LYS A 12 -4.01 7.29 4.84
CA LYS A 12 -3.11 6.69 3.84
C LYS A 12 -1.66 6.90 4.27
N VAL A 13 -0.94 5.79 4.46
CA VAL A 13 0.47 5.78 4.89
C VAL A 13 1.42 5.35 3.78
N TYR A 14 0.92 4.61 2.77
CA TYR A 14 1.71 4.21 1.62
C TYR A 14 0.87 4.18 0.33
N GLU A 15 1.52 4.51 -0.78
CA GLU A 15 0.97 4.42 -2.13
C GLU A 15 2.06 4.04 -3.15
N ASN A 16 1.69 3.16 -4.09
CA ASN A 16 2.51 2.86 -5.26
C ASN A 16 1.62 2.55 -6.47
N GLU A 17 1.56 3.48 -7.43
CA GLU A 17 0.79 3.36 -8.69
C GLU A 17 1.40 2.34 -9.68
N HIS A 18 2.65 1.93 -9.45
CA HIS A 18 3.39 1.00 -10.28
C HIS A 18 3.86 -0.22 -9.48
N TYR A 19 3.08 -0.63 -8.48
CA TYR A 19 3.41 -1.72 -7.58
C TYR A 19 3.84 -2.99 -8.33
N GLY A 20 5.01 -3.52 -7.94
CA GLY A 20 5.66 -4.70 -8.53
C GLY A 20 6.49 -4.43 -9.79
N LYS A 21 6.37 -3.25 -10.42
CA LYS A 21 7.21 -2.89 -11.58
C LYS A 21 8.66 -2.76 -11.12
N ASN A 22 9.59 -3.38 -11.84
CA ASN A 22 11.03 -3.37 -11.52
C ASN A 22 11.37 -3.85 -10.10
N GLY A 23 10.53 -4.70 -9.48
CA GLY A 23 10.76 -5.19 -8.12
C GLY A 23 10.44 -4.18 -7.01
N ASP A 24 9.73 -3.11 -7.34
CA ASP A 24 9.25 -2.12 -6.38
C ASP A 24 8.06 -2.67 -5.57
N TYR A 25 8.41 -3.38 -4.51
CA TYR A 25 7.48 -3.96 -3.55
C TYR A 25 7.51 -3.16 -2.25
N PHE A 26 6.39 -3.23 -1.52
CA PHE A 26 6.27 -2.64 -0.20
C PHE A 26 7.26 -3.30 0.76
N ARG A 27 8.04 -2.49 1.47
CA ARG A 27 9.11 -2.93 2.39
C ARG A 27 8.85 -2.60 3.86
N GLY A 28 7.62 -2.24 4.21
CA GLY A 28 7.29 -1.87 5.59
C GLY A 28 7.55 -0.40 5.93
N TYR A 29 7.69 0.50 4.95
CA TYR A 29 7.94 1.92 5.18
C TYR A 29 6.85 2.79 4.58
N ALA A 30 6.47 3.85 5.29
CA ALA A 30 5.54 4.86 4.78
C ALA A 30 6.16 5.71 3.67
N ASN A 31 5.36 6.13 2.69
CA ASN A 31 5.79 7.05 1.62
C ASN A 31 4.69 8.06 1.19
N ALA A 32 3.54 8.08 1.88
CA ALA A 32 2.41 8.91 1.48
C ALA A 32 2.72 10.41 1.62
N LYS A 33 2.58 11.16 0.52
CA LYS A 33 2.74 12.62 0.51
C LYS A 33 1.83 13.27 1.57
N GLY A 34 2.40 14.15 2.41
CA GLY A 34 1.68 14.82 3.50
C GLY A 34 1.61 14.04 4.81
N PHE A 35 2.08 12.80 4.86
CA PHE A 35 2.26 12.07 6.11
C PHE A 35 3.52 12.57 6.83
N ILE A 36 3.37 13.05 8.08
CA ILE A 36 4.45 13.59 8.92
C ILE A 36 5.53 12.54 9.25
N GLY A 37 5.29 11.26 8.94
CA GLY A 37 6.24 10.15 9.07
C GLY A 37 6.69 9.54 7.75
N ASN A 38 6.91 10.32 6.68
CA ASN A 38 7.52 9.78 5.46
C ASN A 38 8.82 9.04 5.78
N SER A 39 9.00 7.85 5.19
CA SER A 39 10.09 6.90 5.48
C SER A 39 10.10 6.30 6.88
N LYS A 40 9.02 6.47 7.68
CA LYS A 40 8.85 5.79 8.96
C LYS A 40 8.61 4.29 8.75
N ALA A 41 9.30 3.46 9.53
CA ALA A 41 9.03 2.03 9.62
C ALA A 41 7.63 1.80 10.23
N LEU A 42 6.86 0.93 9.59
CA LEU A 42 5.50 0.57 9.95
C LEU A 42 5.52 -0.75 10.72
N HIS A 43 4.81 -0.80 11.84
CA HIS A 43 4.65 -2.01 12.66
C HIS A 43 3.19 -2.14 13.09
N GLY A 44 2.63 -3.33 12.93
CA GLY A 44 1.24 -3.62 13.26
C GLY A 44 0.39 -4.00 12.05
N THR A 45 -0.93 -3.90 12.21
CA THR A 45 -1.90 -4.30 11.19
C THR A 45 -2.39 -3.08 10.43
N TYR A 46 -2.37 -3.19 9.09
CA TYR A 46 -2.77 -2.15 8.16
C TYR A 46 -3.86 -2.66 7.23
N PHE A 47 -4.70 -1.77 6.73
CA PHE A 47 -5.65 -2.09 5.68
C PHE A 47 -5.03 -1.79 4.32
N TYR A 48 -5.16 -2.70 3.35
CA TYR A 48 -4.66 -2.49 1.99
C TYR A 48 -5.76 -2.61 0.94
N ILE A 49 -5.57 -1.88 -0.16
CA ILE A 49 -6.31 -2.04 -1.40
C ILE A 49 -5.30 -2.18 -2.52
N VAL A 50 -5.43 -3.23 -3.34
CA VAL A 50 -4.66 -3.40 -4.59
C VAL A 50 -5.60 -3.41 -5.78
N ARG A 51 -5.30 -2.58 -6.78
CA ARG A 51 -6.00 -2.54 -8.08
C ARG A 51 -5.09 -3.08 -9.17
N TYR A 52 -5.63 -3.92 -10.04
CA TYR A 52 -4.87 -4.50 -11.14
C TYR A 52 -5.78 -4.89 -12.31
N SER A 53 -5.21 -4.88 -13.51
CA SER A 53 -5.91 -5.38 -14.69
C SER A 53 -5.68 -6.88 -14.84
N LYS A 54 -6.75 -7.64 -15.00
CA LYS A 54 -6.74 -9.08 -15.31
C LYS A 54 -7.64 -9.34 -16.49
N ARG A 55 -7.06 -9.86 -17.59
CA ARG A 55 -7.77 -10.14 -18.85
C ARG A 55 -8.55 -8.92 -19.38
N GLY A 56 -7.95 -7.73 -19.29
CA GLY A 56 -8.53 -6.48 -19.77
C GLY A 56 -9.63 -5.90 -18.88
N LYS A 57 -9.90 -6.49 -17.70
CA LYS A 57 -10.83 -5.95 -16.70
C LYS A 57 -10.06 -5.45 -15.49
N GLU A 58 -10.42 -4.27 -15.01
CA GLU A 58 -9.94 -3.75 -13.72
C GLU A 58 -10.57 -4.58 -12.58
N GLU A 59 -9.71 -5.12 -11.72
CA GLU A 59 -10.08 -5.83 -10.50
C GLU A 59 -9.51 -5.10 -9.28
N GLN A 60 -10.15 -5.32 -8.13
CA GLN A 60 -9.71 -4.79 -6.85
C GLN A 60 -9.75 -5.88 -5.78
N GLN A 61 -8.64 -6.05 -5.06
CA GLN A 61 -8.58 -6.86 -3.85
C GLN A 61 -8.30 -5.96 -2.65
N LYS A 62 -8.88 -6.31 -1.49
CA LYS A 62 -8.72 -5.58 -0.23
C LYS A 62 -8.58 -6.55 0.93
N GLY A 63 -7.90 -6.14 1.97
CA GLY A 63 -7.70 -6.97 3.16
C GLY A 63 -6.82 -6.29 4.19
N PHE A 64 -6.34 -7.10 5.14
CA PHE A 64 -5.42 -6.66 6.17
C PHE A 64 -4.02 -7.22 5.92
N LEU A 65 -3.01 -6.39 6.18
CA LEU A 65 -1.60 -6.71 6.09
C LEU A 65 -0.97 -6.53 7.48
N TYR A 66 -0.32 -7.56 7.99
CA TYR A 66 0.47 -7.49 9.21
C TYR A 66 1.94 -7.20 8.86
N VAL A 67 2.51 -6.16 9.46
CA VAL A 67 3.91 -5.75 9.28
C VAL A 67 4.64 -5.92 10.62
N ARG A 68 5.74 -6.66 10.61
CA ARG A 68 6.56 -6.99 11.79
C ARG A 68 7.88 -6.25 11.77
#